data_AF-K1RCS1-F1
#
_entry.id   AF-K1RCS1-F1
#
_cell.length_a   1.000
_cell.length_b   1.000
_cell.length_c   1.000
_cell.angle_alpha   90.00
_cell.angle_beta   90.00
_cell.angle_gamma   90.00
#
_symmetry.space_group_name_H-M   'P 1'
#
loop_
_entity.id
_entity.type
_entity.pdbx_description
1 polymer ?
#
loop_
_entity_poly.entity_id
_entity_poly.type
_entity_poly.pdbx_seq_one_letter_code
_entity_poly.pdbx_strand_id
1 'polypeptide(L)'
;YFVSCDYGTVNPTSMGLWGEKDGTFFRVDEFYHDSKQKGFQMTDEEYYCSLTALIGDRKVEYAVVDPSAASFIECIKRHGKIRVVRADNDVVKGIRKTSDALKSGRIKICKPCRDAIREFSLYRWDESAKYDAPRKENDHAMDDIRYFVMSLENSADGFFAVSVER
;
A
#
# COMPACT_ATOMS: atom_id res chain seq x y z
N TYR A 1 -4.25 -12.97 4.66
CA TYR A 1 -3.21 -11.97 4.40
C TYR A 1 -3.74 -10.90 3.49
N PHE A 2 -3.10 -9.74 3.45
CA PHE A 2 -3.46 -8.61 2.62
C PHE A 2 -2.19 -8.02 2.01
N VAL A 3 -2.34 -7.28 0.91
CA VAL A 3 -1.23 -6.50 0.34
C VAL A 3 -1.67 -5.05 0.15
N SER A 4 -0.77 -4.11 0.35
CA SER A 4 -0.92 -2.71 -0.09
C SER A 4 0.16 -2.36 -1.10
N CYS A 5 -0.20 -1.58 -2.12
CA CYS A 5 0.73 -1.18 -3.17
C CYS A 5 0.63 0.34 -3.45
N ASP A 6 1.78 1.02 -3.39
CA ASP A 6 2.02 2.30 -4.04
C ASP A 6 2.86 2.04 -5.30
N TYR A 7 2.32 2.39 -6.47
CA TYR A 7 2.87 1.97 -7.76
C TYR A 7 3.54 3.14 -8.48
N GLY A 8 4.78 2.91 -8.92
CA GLY A 8 5.57 3.87 -9.67
C GLY A 8 6.47 3.19 -10.73
N THR A 9 6.43 3.69 -11.96
CA THR A 9 7.35 3.25 -13.02
C THR A 9 8.67 4.01 -12.97
N VAL A 10 8.61 5.33 -12.79
CA VAL A 10 9.78 6.22 -12.61
C VAL A 10 10.08 6.47 -11.13
N ASN A 11 9.04 6.70 -10.33
CA ASN A 11 9.17 6.79 -8.88
C ASN A 11 9.22 5.37 -8.29
N PRO A 12 9.71 5.21 -7.06
CA PRO A 12 9.69 3.92 -6.38
C PRO A 12 8.31 3.25 -6.37
N THR A 13 8.32 1.92 -6.48
CA THR A 13 7.15 1.07 -6.17
C THR A 13 7.36 0.46 -4.80
N SER A 14 6.36 0.58 -3.92
CA SER A 14 6.33 -0.02 -2.59
C SER A 14 5.16 -1.00 -2.47
N MET A 15 5.42 -2.19 -1.93
CA MET A 15 4.38 -3.17 -1.63
C MET A 15 4.58 -3.74 -0.22
N GLY A 16 3.53 -3.75 0.60
CA GLY A 16 3.55 -4.29 1.96
C GLY A 16 2.71 -5.55 2.09
N LEU A 17 3.28 -6.64 2.63
CA LEU A 17 2.53 -7.84 3.00
C LEU A 17 2.05 -7.73 4.45
N TRP A 18 0.75 -7.91 4.66
CA TRP A 18 0.11 -7.81 5.97
C TRP A 18 -0.48 -9.15 6.43
N GLY A 19 -0.15 -9.54 7.65
CA GLY A 19 -0.77 -10.65 8.38
C GLY A 19 -1.64 -10.13 9.51
N GLU A 20 -2.81 -10.71 9.71
CA GLU A 20 -3.69 -10.40 10.84
C GLU A 20 -3.52 -11.47 11.92
N LYS A 21 -3.49 -11.04 13.18
CA LYS A 21 -3.49 -11.89 14.35
C LYS A 21 -4.15 -11.16 15.52
N ASP A 22 -5.19 -11.77 16.09
CA ASP A 22 -5.91 -11.30 17.27
C ASP A 22 -6.40 -9.83 17.14
N GLY A 23 -6.90 -9.47 15.96
CA GLY A 23 -7.38 -8.11 15.63
C GLY A 23 -6.27 -7.10 15.32
N THR A 24 -5.01 -7.52 15.37
CA THR A 24 -3.85 -6.68 15.04
C THR A 24 -3.28 -7.06 13.68
N PHE A 25 -2.98 -6.06 12.85
CA PHE A 25 -2.35 -6.26 11.55
C PHE A 25 -0.86 -5.95 11.62
N PHE A 26 -0.05 -6.88 11.14
CA PHE A 26 1.40 -6.79 11.11
C PHE A 26 1.86 -6.66 9.66
N ARG A 27 2.57 -5.59 9.31
CA ARG A 27 3.34 -5.54 8.05
C ARG A 27 4.54 -6.46 8.25
N VAL A 28 4.47 -7.67 7.71
CA VAL A 28 5.41 -8.75 8.00
C VAL A 28 6.61 -8.79 7.06
N ASP A 29 6.41 -8.30 5.83
CA ASP A 29 7.41 -8.27 4.78
C ASP A 29 7.09 -7.17 3.76
N GLU A 30 8.05 -6.80 2.92
CA GLU A 30 7.85 -5.77 1.91
C GLU A 30 8.69 -5.98 0.65
N PHE A 31 8.22 -5.36 -0.43
CA PHE A 31 8.99 -5.16 -1.65
C PHE A 31 9.13 -3.66 -1.90
N TYR A 32 10.33 -3.23 -2.27
CA TYR A 32 10.61 -1.84 -2.59
C TYR A 32 11.57 -1.76 -3.77
N HIS A 33 11.15 -1.09 -4.85
CA HIS A 33 11.98 -0.90 -6.06
C HIS A 33 12.07 0.57 -6.43
N ASP A 34 13.23 1.18 -6.18
CA ASP A 34 13.57 2.51 -6.66
C ASP A 34 14.29 2.42 -8.01
N SER A 35 13.57 2.77 -9.09
CA SER A 35 14.10 2.68 -10.46
C SER A 35 15.34 3.56 -10.68
N LYS A 36 15.44 4.70 -9.98
CA LYS A 36 16.57 5.64 -10.10
C LYS A 36 17.80 5.08 -9.39
N GLN A 37 17.61 4.50 -8.21
CA GLN A 37 18.70 3.85 -7.47
C GLN A 37 19.18 2.58 -8.16
N LYS A 38 18.26 1.79 -8.75
CA LYS A 38 18.56 0.52 -9.41
C LYS A 38 19.06 0.69 -10.85
N GLY A 39 18.75 1.82 -11.48
CA GLY A 39 19.15 2.13 -12.85
C GLY A 39 18.28 1.49 -13.93
N PHE A 40 17.15 0.89 -13.58
CA PHE A 40 16.20 0.32 -14.55
C PHE A 40 14.75 0.37 -14.04
N GLN A 41 13.82 0.43 -14.99
CA GLN A 41 12.38 0.37 -14.75
C GLN A 41 11.90 -1.07 -14.86
N MET A 42 10.84 -1.40 -14.12
CA MET A 42 10.14 -2.67 -14.24
C MET A 42 8.79 -2.46 -14.93
N THR A 43 8.36 -3.48 -15.66
CA THR A 43 7.05 -3.58 -16.31
C THR A 43 5.98 -4.02 -15.31
N ASP A 44 4.71 -3.85 -15.68
CA ASP A 44 3.57 -4.31 -14.87
C ASP A 44 3.66 -5.81 -14.54
N GLU A 45 4.11 -6.62 -15.51
CA GLU A 45 4.25 -8.07 -15.33
C GLU A 45 5.40 -8.42 -14.37
N GLU A 46 6.52 -7.72 -14.43
CA GLU A 46 7.64 -7.92 -13.49
C GLU A 46 7.28 -7.47 -12.07
N TYR A 47 6.51 -6.40 -11.93
CA TYR A 47 5.92 -6.01 -10.65
C TYR A 47 4.90 -7.03 -10.16
N TYR A 48 4.10 -7.64 -11.05
CA TYR A 48 3.21 -8.74 -10.68
C TYR A 48 3.97 -9.99 -10.22
N CYS A 49 5.08 -10.34 -10.88
CA CYS A 49 5.97 -11.41 -10.41
C CYS A 49 6.56 -11.08 -9.02
N SER A 50 6.95 -9.83 -8.78
CA SER A 50 7.46 -9.40 -7.47
C SER A 50 6.39 -9.45 -6.38
N LEU A 51 5.16 -9.02 -6.71
CA LEU A 51 3.99 -9.13 -5.84
C LEU A 51 3.70 -10.60 -5.47
N THR A 52 3.70 -11.50 -6.46
CA THR A 52 3.45 -12.93 -6.20
C THR A 52 4.58 -13.59 -5.42
N ALA A 53 5.84 -13.20 -5.66
CA ALA A 53 6.98 -13.66 -4.87
C ALA A 53 6.90 -13.18 -3.41
N LEU A 54 6.51 -11.93 -3.17
CA LEU A 54 6.29 -11.38 -1.83
C LEU A 54 5.19 -12.17 -1.08
N ILE A 55 4.09 -12.49 -1.77
CA ILE A 55 2.98 -13.26 -1.20
C ILE A 55 3.41 -14.71 -0.89
N GLY A 56 4.14 -15.36 -1.80
CA GLY A 56 4.46 -16.78 -1.73
C GLY A 56 3.20 -17.65 -1.75
N ASP A 57 3.15 -18.70 -0.93
CA ASP A 57 2.01 -19.63 -0.85
C ASP A 57 0.85 -19.13 0.03
N ARG A 58 0.92 -17.88 0.50
CA ARG A 58 -0.04 -17.34 1.47
C ARG A 58 -1.34 -16.95 0.79
N LYS A 59 -2.47 -17.31 1.41
CA LYS A 59 -3.79 -16.86 0.95
C LYS A 59 -3.99 -15.36 1.24
N VAL A 60 -4.06 -14.57 0.17
CA VAL A 60 -4.33 -13.13 0.21
C VAL A 60 -5.81 -12.88 -0.07
N GLU A 61 -6.44 -12.07 0.79
CA GLU A 61 -7.85 -11.72 0.65
C GLU A 61 -8.07 -10.60 -0.38
N TYR A 62 -7.18 -9.61 -0.38
CA TYR A 62 -7.10 -8.58 -1.41
C TYR A 62 -5.74 -7.87 -1.42
N ALA A 63 -5.44 -7.24 -2.54
CA ALA A 63 -4.43 -6.19 -2.67
C ALA A 63 -5.14 -4.84 -2.80
N VAL A 64 -4.80 -3.88 -1.94
CA VAL A 64 -5.22 -2.48 -2.10
C VAL A 64 -4.19 -1.72 -2.93
N VAL A 65 -4.65 -1.07 -3.99
CA VAL A 65 -3.77 -0.41 -4.99
C VAL A 65 -4.29 0.99 -5.27
N ASP A 66 -3.38 1.95 -5.46
CA ASP A 66 -3.72 3.31 -5.93
C ASP A 66 -4.60 3.23 -7.20
N PRO A 67 -5.80 3.84 -7.20
CA PRO A 67 -6.64 3.97 -8.39
C PRO A 67 -5.93 4.50 -9.64
N SER A 68 -4.86 5.29 -9.49
CA SER A 68 -4.10 5.86 -10.60
C SER A 68 -3.28 4.79 -11.37
N ALA A 69 -2.97 3.65 -10.75
CA ALA A 69 -2.20 2.54 -11.32
C ALA A 69 -3.05 1.61 -12.22
N ALA A 70 -3.81 2.17 -13.15
CA ALA A 70 -4.81 1.44 -13.93
C ALA A 70 -4.24 0.24 -14.71
N SER A 71 -3.06 0.37 -15.31
CA SER A 71 -2.40 -0.71 -16.08
C SER A 71 -1.97 -1.86 -15.18
N PHE A 72 -1.40 -1.55 -14.00
CA PHE A 72 -1.01 -2.55 -13.02
C PHE A 72 -2.22 -3.26 -12.39
N ILE A 73 -3.29 -2.52 -12.08
CA ILE A 73 -4.55 -3.10 -11.62
C ILE A 73 -5.10 -4.09 -12.65
N GLU A 74 -5.09 -3.73 -13.92
CA GLU A 74 -5.54 -4.58 -15.02
C GLU A 74 -4.65 -5.83 -15.17
N CYS A 75 -3.33 -5.68 -15.08
CA CYS A 75 -2.38 -6.80 -15.07
C CYS A 75 -2.73 -7.81 -13.96
N ILE A 76 -2.89 -7.35 -12.70
CA ILE A 76 -3.26 -8.23 -11.58
C ILE A 76 -4.59 -8.96 -11.86
N LYS A 77 -5.60 -8.23 -12.37
CA LYS A 77 -6.93 -8.79 -12.67
C LYS A 77 -6.88 -9.87 -13.75
N ARG A 78 -6.08 -9.70 -14.80
CA ARG A 78 -5.94 -10.67 -15.89
C ARG A 78 -5.40 -12.03 -15.43
N HIS A 79 -4.54 -12.04 -14.42
CA HIS A 79 -4.08 -13.28 -13.81
C HIS A 79 -5.14 -13.97 -12.94
N GLY A 80 -6.16 -13.24 -12.48
CA GLY A 80 -7.31 -13.79 -11.75
C GLY A 80 -7.02 -14.39 -10.37
N LYS A 81 -5.79 -14.28 -9.86
CA LYS A 81 -5.37 -14.88 -8.58
C LYS A 81 -5.57 -13.98 -7.36
N ILE A 82 -5.54 -12.66 -7.56
CA ILE A 82 -5.55 -11.68 -6.47
C ILE A 82 -6.72 -10.71 -6.71
N ARG A 83 -7.59 -10.59 -5.71
CA ARG A 83 -8.65 -9.58 -5.72
C ARG A 83 -8.05 -8.20 -5.49
N VAL A 84 -8.39 -7.24 -6.34
CA VAL A 84 -7.92 -5.84 -6.21
C VAL A 84 -9.00 -4.96 -5.59
N VAL A 85 -8.61 -4.17 -4.59
CA VAL A 85 -9.41 -3.09 -4.00
C VAL A 85 -8.74 -1.76 -4.36
N ARG A 86 -9.52 -0.78 -4.79
CA ARG A 86 -9.01 0.57 -5.06
C ARG A 86 -8.85 1.34 -3.75
N ALA A 87 -7.71 1.99 -3.55
CA ALA A 87 -7.44 2.78 -2.36
C ALA A 87 -8.31 4.06 -2.26
N ASP A 88 -8.61 4.47 -1.02
CA ASP A 88 -9.08 5.84 -0.73
C ASP A 88 -7.85 6.74 -0.57
N ASN A 89 -7.68 7.68 -1.49
CA ASN A 89 -6.48 8.52 -1.60
C ASN A 89 -6.57 9.81 -0.77
N ASP A 90 -7.55 9.98 0.14
CA ASP A 90 -7.58 11.11 1.06
C ASP A 90 -6.35 11.10 1.99
N VAL A 91 -5.40 11.99 1.70
CA VAL A 91 -4.08 12.04 2.35
C VAL A 91 -4.19 12.42 3.82
N VAL A 92 -4.84 13.53 4.14
CA VAL A 92 -4.89 14.06 5.51
C VAL A 92 -5.70 13.13 6.41
N LYS A 93 -6.85 12.65 5.92
CA LYS A 93 -7.66 11.65 6.65
C LYS A 93 -6.86 10.36 6.87
N GLY A 94 -6.18 9.88 5.85
CA GLY A 94 -5.40 8.65 5.94
C GLY A 94 -4.19 8.76 6.87
N ILE A 95 -3.49 9.90 6.90
CA ILE A 95 -2.40 10.14 7.88
C ILE A 95 -2.94 10.07 9.31
N ARG A 96 -4.07 10.74 9.59
CA ARG A 96 -4.70 10.71 10.94
C ARG A 96 -5.06 9.29 11.34
N LYS A 97 -5.76 8.56 10.47
CA LYS A 97 -6.16 7.17 10.70
C LYS A 97 -4.97 6.24 10.90
N THR A 98 -3.90 6.41 10.13
CA THR A 98 -2.66 5.62 10.26
C THR A 98 -1.99 5.89 11.61
N SER A 99 -1.90 7.16 12.02
CA SER A 99 -1.41 7.54 13.35
C SER A 99 -2.22 6.86 14.46
N ASP A 100 -3.55 6.89 14.38
CA ASP A 100 -4.42 6.29 15.40
C ASP A 100 -4.27 4.76 15.45
N ALA A 101 -4.16 4.11 14.29
CA ALA A 101 -3.94 2.68 14.18
C ALA A 101 -2.58 2.24 14.76
N LEU A 102 -1.52 3.05 14.58
CA LEU A 102 -0.22 2.83 15.20
C LEU A 102 -0.29 3.01 16.72
N LYS A 103 -0.89 4.11 17.21
CA LYS A 103 -1.00 4.43 18.65
C LYS A 103 -1.80 3.39 19.42
N SER A 104 -2.90 2.92 18.84
CA SER A 104 -3.75 1.86 19.43
C SER A 104 -3.12 0.48 19.34
N GLY A 105 -2.05 0.31 18.55
CA GLY A 105 -1.43 -0.97 18.28
C GLY A 105 -2.23 -1.86 17.32
N ARG A 106 -3.26 -1.33 16.65
CA ARG A 106 -4.04 -2.02 15.61
C ARG A 106 -3.19 -2.39 14.40
N ILE A 107 -2.18 -1.57 14.09
CA ILE A 107 -1.15 -1.93 13.12
C ILE A 107 0.25 -1.92 13.75
N LYS A 108 1.12 -2.82 13.29
CA LYS A 108 2.52 -2.93 13.70
C LYS A 108 3.41 -3.18 12.49
N ILE A 109 4.60 -2.61 12.49
CA ILE A 109 5.59 -2.76 11.42
C ILE A 109 6.69 -3.71 11.91
N CYS A 110 6.90 -4.81 11.20
CA CYS A 110 7.90 -5.79 11.58
C CYS A 110 9.31 -5.38 11.09
N LYS A 111 10.33 -5.91 11.78
CA LYS A 111 11.75 -5.64 11.49
C LYS A 111 12.19 -5.87 10.03
N PRO A 112 11.64 -6.84 9.25
CA PRO A 112 11.99 -7.00 7.84
C PRO A 112 11.63 -5.79 6.96
N CYS A 113 10.68 -4.96 7.38
CA CYS A 113 10.19 -3.81 6.63
C CYS A 113 11.12 -2.58 6.76
N ARG A 114 12.35 -2.70 6.25
CA ARG A 114 13.43 -1.70 6.40
C ARG A 114 13.15 -0.39 5.67
N ASP A 115 12.59 -0.43 4.47
CA ASP A 115 12.24 0.73 3.68
C ASP A 115 11.09 1.50 4.35
N ALA A 116 10.04 0.81 4.82
CA ALA A 116 8.98 1.45 5.60
C ALA A 116 9.53 2.11 6.88
N ILE A 117 10.39 1.41 7.64
CA ILE A 117 11.03 1.97 8.84
C ILE A 117 11.89 3.19 8.50
N ARG A 118 12.66 3.15 7.41
CA ARG A 118 13.44 4.29 6.94
C ARG A 118 12.52 5.47 6.62
N GLU A 119 11.48 5.27 5.83
CA GLU A 119 10.56 6.32 5.44
C GLU A 119 9.82 6.94 6.64
N PHE A 120 9.40 6.15 7.62
CA PHE A 120 8.85 6.68 8.88
C PHE A 120 9.78 7.69 9.57
N SER A 121 11.11 7.52 9.45
CA SER A 121 12.09 8.44 10.03
C SER A 121 12.35 9.71 9.20
N LEU A 122 11.90 9.75 7.94
CA LEU A 122 12.16 10.83 6.98
C LEU A 122 10.89 11.61 6.59
N TYR A 123 9.72 11.00 6.76
CA TYR A 123 8.43 11.54 6.37
C TYR A 123 8.06 12.77 7.19
N ARG A 124 7.73 13.87 6.51
CA ARG A 124 7.52 15.18 7.13
C ARG A 124 6.51 16.02 6.35
N TRP A 125 5.89 16.97 7.05
CA TRP A 125 5.03 17.98 6.45
C TRP A 125 5.82 18.92 5.54
N ASP A 126 5.18 19.41 4.49
CA ASP A 126 5.73 20.49 3.68
C ASP A 126 5.33 21.85 4.24
N GLU A 127 6.26 22.49 4.94
CA GLU A 127 6.08 23.82 5.52
C GLU A 127 5.83 24.91 4.47
N SER A 128 6.15 24.64 3.20
CA SER A 128 5.92 25.58 2.08
C SER A 128 4.58 25.37 1.39
N ALA A 129 3.84 24.30 1.71
CA ALA A 129 2.57 24.00 1.08
C ALA A 129 1.48 24.97 1.58
N LYS A 130 0.60 25.37 0.65
CA LYS A 130 -0.57 26.23 0.96
C LYS A 130 -1.59 25.54 1.87
N TYR A 131 -1.61 24.21 1.86
CA TYR A 131 -2.52 23.36 2.60
C TYR A 131 -1.72 22.23 3.25
N ASP A 132 -2.26 21.60 4.30
CA ASP A 132 -1.63 20.46 4.98
C ASP A 132 -1.36 19.33 3.98
N ALA A 133 -0.09 19.19 3.61
CA ALA A 133 0.38 18.16 2.71
C ALA A 133 1.77 17.69 3.15
N PRO A 134 2.05 16.38 3.07
CA PRO A 134 3.40 15.87 3.26
C PRO A 134 4.31 16.32 2.12
N ARG A 135 5.61 16.44 2.39
CA ARG A 135 6.63 16.50 1.34
C ARG A 135 6.51 15.24 0.47
N LYS A 136 6.47 15.41 -0.84
CA LYS A 136 6.48 14.32 -1.84
C LYS A 136 7.88 13.72 -2.01
N GLU A 137 8.45 13.26 -0.91
CA GLU A 137 9.77 12.66 -0.78
C GLU A 137 9.73 11.58 0.30
N ASN A 138 10.21 10.37 -0.01
CA ASN A 138 10.26 9.24 0.95
C ASN A 138 8.86 8.91 1.51
N ASP A 139 7.85 8.89 0.65
CA ASP A 139 6.44 8.69 1.02
C ASP A 139 5.79 7.45 0.41
N HIS A 140 6.53 6.58 -0.29
CA HIS A 140 5.96 5.46 -1.03
C HIS A 140 5.43 4.34 -0.14
N ALA A 141 6.23 3.93 0.86
CA ALA A 141 5.77 3.01 1.89
C ALA A 141 4.74 3.69 2.81
N MET A 142 4.86 5.00 3.05
CA MET A 142 3.87 5.74 3.83
C MET A 142 2.50 5.76 3.15
N ASP A 143 2.48 5.95 1.82
CA ASP A 143 1.28 5.96 1.00
C ASP A 143 0.63 4.58 0.95
N ASP A 144 1.41 3.50 0.72
CA ASP A 144 0.86 2.15 0.72
C ASP A 144 0.29 1.75 2.09
N ILE A 145 0.96 2.11 3.20
CA ILE A 145 0.47 1.83 4.56
C ILE A 145 -0.84 2.58 4.81
N ARG A 146 -0.94 3.83 4.35
CA ARG A 146 -2.15 4.63 4.45
C ARG A 146 -3.30 3.99 3.67
N TYR A 147 -3.05 3.51 2.45
CA TYR A 147 -4.05 2.79 1.65
C TYR A 147 -4.57 1.55 2.38
N PHE A 148 -3.68 0.78 3.02
CA PHE A 148 -4.05 -0.38 3.83
C PHE A 148 -4.96 0.00 5.00
N VAL A 149 -4.54 0.98 5.82
CA VAL A 149 -5.34 1.38 6.99
C VAL A 149 -6.73 1.86 6.58
N MET A 150 -6.82 2.62 5.48
CA MET A 150 -8.08 3.12 4.96
C MET A 150 -8.98 2.00 4.43
N SER A 151 -8.42 0.92 3.85
CA SER A 151 -9.22 -0.21 3.37
C SER A 151 -9.80 -1.08 4.48
N LEU A 152 -9.18 -1.10 5.67
CA LEU A 152 -9.69 -1.84 6.83
C LEU A 152 -11.04 -1.28 7.32
N GLU A 153 -11.24 0.04 7.24
CA GLU A 153 -12.46 0.69 7.73
C GLU A 153 -13.63 0.46 6.76
N ASN A 154 -13.37 0.48 5.44
CA ASN A 154 -14.37 0.15 4.43
C ASN A 154 -14.81 -1.33 4.46
N SER A 155 -14.06 -2.19 5.14
CA SER A 155 -14.39 -3.61 5.32
C SER A 155 -15.21 -3.86 6.60
N ALA A 156 -15.20 -2.93 7.56
CA ALA A 156 -15.97 -3.02 8.80
C ALA A 156 -17.44 -2.62 8.61
N ASP A 157 -17.72 -1.76 7.63
CA ASP A 157 -19.07 -1.46 7.16
C ASP A 157 -19.43 -2.45 6.04
N GLY A 158 -20.10 -3.55 6.37
CA GLY A 158 -20.51 -4.61 5.45
C GLY A 158 -21.52 -4.18 4.36
N PHE A 159 -21.14 -3.25 3.48
CA PHE A 159 -21.94 -2.80 2.36
C PHE A 159 -21.06 -2.51 1.14
N PHE A 160 -20.58 -3.57 0.48
CA PHE A 160 -20.11 -3.43 -0.89
C PHE A 160 -21.32 -3.22 -1.80
N ALA A 161 -21.68 -1.96 -2.04
CA ALA A 161 -22.56 -1.59 -3.13
C ALA A 161 -21.86 -1.97 -4.45
N VAL A 162 -22.23 -3.11 -5.01
CA VAL A 162 -21.86 -3.50 -6.37
C VAL A 162 -22.56 -2.53 -7.31
N SER A 163 -21.84 -1.51 -7.77
CA SER A 163 -22.28 -0.74 -8.93
C SER A 163 -22.18 -1.64 -10.16
N VAL A 164 -23.32 -2.21 -10.55
CA VAL A 164 -23.49 -2.79 -11.89
C VAL A 164 -23.60 -1.61 -12.85
N GLU A 165 -22.62 -1.45 -13.74
CA GLU A 165 -22.73 -0.52 -14.87
C GLU A 165 -23.92 -0.95 -15.75
N ARG A 166 -24.76 0.02 -16.12
CA ARG A 166 -25.89 -0.13 -17.05
C ARG A 166 -25.40 -0.15 -18.49
#